data_AF-A0AA97AFX8-F1
#
_entry.id   AF-A0AA97AFX8-F1
#
_cell.length_a   1.000
_cell.length_b   1.000
_cell.length_c   1.000
_cell.angle_alpha   90.00
_cell.angle_beta   90.00
_cell.angle_gamma   90.00
#
_symmetry.space_group_name_H-M   'P 1'
#
loop_
_entity.id
_entity.type
_entity.pdbx_description
1 polymer ?
#
loop_
_entity_poly.entity_id
_entity_poly.type
_entity_poly.pdbx_seq_one_letter_code
_entity_poly.pdbx_strand_id
1 'polypeptide(L)' 'MRPTRTKLCAHCQVAAAQLFRARVDASNQWIFLCSACLPVLKENNPHYVYGGTWKAAKKR' A
#
# COMPACT_ATOMS: atom_id res chain seq x y z
N MET A 1 -25.75 4.18 3.84
CA MET A 1 -24.54 3.31 3.92
C MET A 1 -23.37 4.09 3.32
N ARG A 2 -22.34 4.41 4.11
CA ARG A 2 -21.19 5.19 3.61
C ARG A 2 -20.27 4.19 2.89
N PRO A 3 -19.95 4.36 1.60
CA PRO A 3 -19.13 3.39 0.88
C PRO A 3 -17.78 3.29 1.59
N THR A 4 -17.46 2.08 2.05
CA THR A 4 -16.12 1.71 2.49
C THR A 4 -15.21 1.98 1.30
N ARG A 5 -14.46 3.08 1.35
CA ARG A 5 -13.45 3.37 0.34
C ARG A 5 -12.37 2.32 0.56
N THR A 6 -12.47 1.19 -0.11
CA THR A 6 -11.40 0.19 -0.22
C THR A 6 -10.61 0.52 -1.47
N LYS A 7 -9.29 0.52 -1.35
CA LYS A 7 -8.39 0.67 -2.50
C LYS A 7 -7.78 -0.70 -2.80
N LEU A 8 -7.41 -0.90 -4.06
CA LEU A 8 -6.75 -2.12 -4.50
C LEU A 8 -5.25 -2.01 -4.26
N CYS A 9 -4.64 -3.13 -3.87
CA CYS A 9 -3.18 -3.27 -3.84
C CYS A 9 -2.62 -3.22 -5.26
N ALA A 10 -1.55 -2.47 -5.50
CA ALA A 10 -0.90 -2.38 -6.81
C ALA A 10 -0.33 -3.73 -7.27
N HIS A 11 0.09 -4.59 -6.32
CA HIS A 11 0.73 -5.87 -6.63
C HIS A 11 -0.27 -7.02 -6.82
N CYS A 12 -1.14 -7.26 -5.85
CA CYS A 12 -2.09 -8.38 -5.88
C CYS A 12 -3.51 -7.99 -6.28
N GLN A 13 -3.78 -6.70 -6.54
CA GLN A 13 -5.12 -6.17 -6.88
C GLN A 13 -6.21 -6.52 -5.85
N VAL A 14 -5.83 -6.86 -4.62
CA VAL A 14 -6.78 -7.14 -3.53
C VAL A 14 -7.25 -5.84 -2.89
N ALA A 15 -8.57 -5.72 -2.70
CA ALA A 15 -9.18 -4.63 -1.96
C ALA A 15 -8.84 -4.73 -0.47
N ALA A 16 -8.16 -3.72 0.07
CA ALA A 16 -7.79 -3.68 1.49
C ALA A 16 -8.29 -2.39 2.16
N ALA A 17 -8.68 -2.53 3.43
CA ALA A 17 -9.03 -1.40 4.29
C ALA A 17 -7.79 -0.65 4.80
N GLN A 18 -6.61 -1.28 4.77
CA GLN A 18 -5.33 -0.69 5.12
C GLN A 18 -4.32 -0.98 4.01
N LEU A 19 -3.68 0.08 3.52
CA LEU A 19 -2.64 -0.01 2.51
C LEU A 19 -1.45 0.84 2.94
N PHE A 20 -0.27 0.40 2.56
CA PHE A 20 0.99 1.09 2.78
C PHE A 20 1.42 1.74 1.48
N ARG A 21 1.62 3.04 1.53
CA ARG A 21 2.21 3.77 0.42
C ARG A 21 3.72 3.61 0.50
N ALA A 22 4.31 3.01 -0.52
CA ALA A 22 5.75 2.84 -0.61
C ALA A 22 6.22 3.05 -2.05
N ARG A 23 7.49 3.38 -2.20
CA ARG A 23 8.22 3.24 -3.46
C ARG A 23 9.03 1.96 -3.36
N VAL A 24 9.05 1.17 -4.43
CA VAL A 24 9.78 -0.11 -4.46
C VAL A 24 10.74 -0.17 -5.65
N ASP A 25 10.72 0.84 -6.51
CA ASP A 25 11.46 0.89 -7.75
C ASP A 25 12.18 2.24 -7.96
N ALA A 26 13.10 2.25 -8.93
CA ALA A 26 13.80 3.44 -9.36
C ALA A 26 12.89 4.42 -10.12
N SER A 27 11.69 3.97 -10.54
CA SER A 27 10.70 4.74 -11.28
C SER A 27 10.10 5.91 -10.49
N ASN A 28 10.48 6.05 -9.21
CA ASN A 28 10.00 7.13 -8.33
C ASN A 28 8.48 7.11 -8.11
N GLN A 29 7.82 5.99 -8.43
CA GLN A 29 6.37 5.89 -8.36
C GLN A 29 5.91 5.42 -6.99
N TRP A 30 4.92 6.14 -6.46
CA TRP A 30 4.27 5.76 -5.22
C TRP A 30 3.19 4.72 -5.49
N ILE A 31 3.39 3.53 -4.97
CA ILE A 31 2.42 2.43 -5.07
C ILE A 31 1.77 2.15 -3.71
N PHE A 32 0.55 1.61 -3.74
CA PHE A 32 -0.15 1.16 -2.54
C PHE A 32 -0.06 -0.35 -2.42
N LEU A 33 0.43 -0.84 -1.28
CA LEU A 33 0.63 -2.25 -0.99
C LEU A 33 -0.19 -2.69 0.20
N CYS A 34 -0.76 -3.89 0.16
CA CYS A 34 -1.37 -4.49 1.35
C CYS A 34 -0.28 -4.98 2.32
N SER A 35 -0.67 -5.30 3.56
CA SER A 35 0.25 -5.85 4.57
C SER A 35 0.95 -7.13 4.14
N ALA A 36 0.32 -7.94 3.27
CA ALA A 36 0.90 -9.19 2.76
C ALA A 36 1.98 -8.94 1.69
N CYS A 37 1.77 -7.99 0.78
CA CYS A 37 2.74 -7.68 -0.27
C CYS A 37 3.88 -6.77 0.20
N LEU A 38 3.66 -6.02 1.29
CA LEU A 38 4.67 -5.13 1.86
C LEU A 38 6.00 -5.85 2.19
N PRO A 39 6.03 -6.93 3.00
CA PRO A 39 7.27 -7.62 3.30
C PRO A 39 7.90 -8.21 2.05
N VAL A 40 7.12 -8.80 1.14
CA VAL A 40 7.62 -9.39 -0.12
C VAL A 40 8.38 -8.36 -0.96
N LEU A 41 7.87 -7.13 -1.06
CA LEU A 41 8.49 -6.06 -1.83
C LEU A 41 9.54 -5.27 -1.05
N LYS A 42 9.57 -5.38 0.27
CA LYS A 42 10.57 -4.77 1.15
C LYS A 42 11.81 -5.65 1.26
N GLU A 43 11.61 -6.97 1.31
CA GLU A 43 12.68 -7.97 1.39
C GLU A 43 13.55 -7.86 0.13
N ASN A 44 14.85 -7.64 0.31
CA ASN A 44 15.84 -7.45 -0.76
C ASN A 44 15.67 -6.22 -1.67
N ASN A 45 14.90 -5.19 -1.28
CA ASN A 45 14.76 -3.98 -2.09
C ASN A 45 15.48 -2.75 -1.48
N PRO A 46 16.66 -2.34 -2.01
CA PRO A 46 17.36 -1.15 -1.55
C PRO A 46 16.64 0.15 -1.92
N HIS A 47 15.73 0.10 -2.89
CA HIS A 47 14.91 1.24 -3.32
C HIS A 47 13.61 1.39 -2.52
N TYR A 48 13.39 0.54 -1.52
CA TYR A 48 12.19 0.61 -0.70
C TYR A 48 12.16 1.90 0.12
N VAL A 49 11.17 2.75 -0.13
CA VAL A 49 10.92 3.97 0.65
C VAL A 49 9.49 3.97 1.16
N TYR A 50 9.32 4.04 2.47
CA TYR A 50 8.02 4.15 3.11
C TYR A 50 7.48 5.58 3.05
N GLY A 51 6.22 5.75 2.62
CA GLY A 51 5.56 7.05 2.43
C GLY A 51 4.26 7.23 3.20
N GLY A 52 3.93 6.32 4.12
CA GLY A 52 2.78 6.43 5.00
C GLY A 52 1.78 5.28 4.86
N THR A 53 0.81 5.25 5.76
CA THR A 53 -0.26 4.25 5.78
C THR A 53 -1.57 4.93 5.44
N TRP A 54 -2.26 4.40 4.43
CA TRP A 54 -3.62 4.76 4.11
C TRP A 54 -4.58 3.81 4.81
N LYS A 55 -5.63 4.37 5.45
CA LYS A 55 -6.68 3.63 6.13
C LYS A 55 -8.03 4.07 5.59
N ALA A 56 -8.88 3.11 5.27
CA ALA A 56 -10.23 3.31 4.75
C ALA A 56 -11.15 4.00 5.78
N ALA A 57 -10.89 3.77 7.07
CA ALA A 57 -11.64 4.37 8.16
C ALA A 57 -10.95 5.66 8.66
N LYS A 58 -11.64 6.79 8.51
CA LYS A 58 -11.38 7.96 9.35
C LYS A 58 -12.04 7.66 10.70
N LYS A 59 -11.25 7.40 11.76
CA LYS A 59 -11.82 7.29 13.12
C LYS A 59 -12.56 8.60 13.39
N ARG A 60 -13.85 8.48 13.73
CA ARG A 60 -14.73 9.59 14.04
C ARG A 60 -14.47 10.09 15.45
#